data_AF-A0A4V1ZBH0-F1
#
_entry.id   AF-A0A4V1ZBH0-F1
#
_cell.length_a   1.000
_cell.length_b   1.000
_cell.length_c   1.000
_cell.angle_alpha   90.00
_cell.angle_beta   90.00
_cell.angle_gamma   90.00
#
_symmetry.space_group_name_H-M   'P 1'
#
loop_
_entity.id
_entity.type
_entity.pdbx_description
1 polymer ?
#
loop_
_entity_poly.entity_id
_entity_poly.type
_entity_poly.pdbx_seq_one_letter_code
_entity_poly.pdbx_strand_id
1 'polypeptide(L)'
;MLTIKPNTTANWTVKPTRTIAFNPVKSYLKYADSQKGNHTLWWFVNLMVHGNLVLAVPAVLIYYYHAPVIILGITVIGFFGNLVANMCGAGIRVTLTAFFASLLINMAMLLIFIL
;
A
#
# COMPACT_ATOMS: atom_id res chain seq x y z
N MET A 1 3.62 -72.32 -8.33
CA MET A 1 3.13 -71.09 -7.66
C MET A 1 4.32 -70.14 -7.53
N LEU A 2 4.29 -69.00 -8.21
CA LEU A 2 5.36 -67.99 -8.13
C LEU A 2 4.97 -66.92 -7.10
N THR A 3 5.74 -66.79 -6.03
CA THR A 3 5.56 -65.77 -5.00
C THR A 3 6.45 -64.57 -5.31
N ILE A 4 5.86 -63.41 -5.58
CA ILE A 4 6.57 -62.15 -5.81
C ILE A 4 6.81 -61.49 -4.45
N LYS A 5 8.07 -61.28 -4.07
CA LYS A 5 8.44 -60.52 -2.86
C LYS A 5 8.50 -59.02 -3.20
N PRO A 6 7.66 -58.16 -2.59
CA PRO A 6 7.80 -56.72 -2.77
C PRO A 6 9.00 -56.23 -1.95
N ASN A 7 10.12 -55.97 -2.62
CA ASN A 7 11.28 -55.32 -2.01
C ASN A 7 11.26 -53.84 -2.35
N THR A 8 10.51 -53.05 -1.58
CA THR A 8 10.75 -51.61 -1.39
C THR A 8 9.78 -51.08 -0.34
N THR A 9 10.29 -50.75 0.85
CA THR A 9 9.59 -49.88 1.79
C THR A 9 9.60 -48.46 1.23
N ALA A 10 8.45 -47.99 0.75
CA ALA A 10 8.27 -46.61 0.30
C ALA A 10 8.45 -45.66 1.51
N ASN A 11 9.61 -45.02 1.60
CA ASN A 11 9.85 -43.94 2.56
C ASN A 11 9.23 -42.66 2.02
N TRP A 12 8.03 -42.34 2.51
CA TRP A 12 7.37 -41.07 2.24
C TRP A 12 8.05 -39.97 3.05
N THR A 13 8.95 -39.23 2.43
CA THR A 13 9.48 -37.99 3.01
C THR A 13 8.34 -36.97 3.06
N VAL A 14 7.67 -36.88 4.20
CA VAL A 14 6.70 -35.80 4.47
C VAL A 14 7.48 -34.49 4.41
N LYS A 15 7.28 -33.71 3.35
CA LYS A 15 7.82 -32.35 3.30
C LYS A 15 7.31 -31.63 4.54
N PRO A 16 8.18 -31.04 5.38
CA PRO A 16 7.71 -30.32 6.55
C PRO A 16 6.73 -29.25 6.09
N THR A 17 5.50 -29.32 6.60
CA THR A 17 4.46 -28.32 6.33
C THR A 17 4.99 -26.98 6.82
N ARG A 18 5.41 -26.13 5.88
CA ARG A 18 5.90 -24.79 6.19
C ARG A 18 4.70 -23.99 6.70
N THR A 19 4.63 -23.76 8.00
CA THR A 19 3.70 -22.81 8.60
C THR A 19 4.03 -21.44 8.03
N ILE A 20 3.25 -20.99 7.04
CA ILE A 20 3.40 -19.64 6.49
C ILE A 20 2.86 -18.70 7.56
N ALA A 21 3.73 -18.27 8.46
CA ALA A 21 3.40 -17.19 9.39
C ALA A 21 3.07 -15.95 8.55
N PHE A 22 1.78 -15.57 8.57
CA PHE A 22 1.31 -14.38 7.87
C PHE A 22 1.95 -13.15 8.51
N ASN A 23 2.89 -12.53 7.80
CA ASN A 23 3.53 -11.29 8.22
C ASN A 23 3.18 -10.18 7.23
N PRO A 24 2.22 -9.30 7.55
CA PRO A 24 1.73 -8.28 6.64
C PRO A 24 2.81 -7.26 6.27
N VAL A 25 3.71 -6.93 7.21
CA VAL A 25 4.83 -6.01 6.97
C VAL A 25 5.80 -6.61 5.96
N LYS A 26 6.15 -7.88 6.11
CA LYS A 26 7.06 -8.57 5.18
C LYS A 26 6.45 -8.70 3.79
N SER A 27 5.13 -8.92 3.72
CA SER A 27 4.40 -8.96 2.44
C SER A 27 4.37 -7.59 1.76
N TYR A 28 4.10 -6.52 2.51
CA TYR A 28 4.12 -5.15 2.02
C TYR A 28 5.51 -4.75 1.50
N LEU A 29 6.58 -5.03 2.26
CA LEU A 29 7.94 -4.70 1.83
C LEU A 29 8.33 -5.44 0.54
N LYS A 30 7.91 -6.71 0.40
CA LYS A 30 8.12 -7.48 -0.83
C LYS A 30 7.35 -6.87 -2.02
N TYR A 31 6.13 -6.41 -1.79
CA TYR A 31 5.37 -5.69 -2.81
C TYR A 31 6.05 -4.37 -3.19
N ALA A 32 6.43 -3.54 -2.22
CA ALA A 32 7.11 -2.28 -2.48
C ALA A 32 8.43 -2.48 -3.25
N ASP A 33 9.19 -3.53 -2.93
CA ASP A 33 10.41 -3.87 -3.68
C ASP A 33 10.13 -4.30 -5.12
N SER A 34 9.01 -4.99 -5.38
CA SER A 34 8.61 -5.36 -6.75
C SER A 34 8.31 -4.14 -7.62
N GLN A 35 7.94 -3.01 -7.01
CA GLN A 35 7.56 -1.78 -7.70
C GLN A 35 8.74 -0.86 -8.03
N LYS A 36 9.98 -1.23 -7.68
CA LYS A 36 11.18 -0.40 -7.93
C LYS A 36 11.33 0.05 -9.38
N GLY A 37 11.05 -0.83 -10.34
CA GLY A 37 11.13 -0.50 -11.77
C GLY A 37 10.05 0.47 -12.26
N ASN A 38 8.97 0.62 -11.51
CA ASN A 38 7.79 1.42 -11.88
C ASN A 38 7.76 2.77 -11.13
N HIS A 39 8.91 3.28 -10.69
CA HIS A 39 8.97 4.51 -9.87
C HIS A 39 8.32 5.72 -10.57
N THR A 40 8.61 5.94 -11.85
CA THR A 40 7.99 7.01 -12.65
C THR A 40 6.46 6.85 -12.78
N LEU A 41 5.98 5.61 -12.90
CA LEU A 41 4.54 5.33 -12.94
C LEU A 41 3.89 5.74 -11.61
N TRP A 42 4.52 5.43 -10.48
CA TRP A 42 4.02 5.81 -9.16
C TRP A 42 4.02 7.33 -8.93
N TRP A 43 5.01 8.05 -9.48
CA TRP A 43 4.95 9.51 -9.52
C TRP A 43 3.74 10.01 -10.31
N PHE A 44 3.46 9.42 -11.48
CA PHE A 44 2.32 9.80 -12.32
C PHE A 44 0.97 9.48 -11.66
N VAL A 45 0.86 8.31 -11.01
CA VAL A 45 -0.31 7.93 -10.21
C VAL A 45 -0.51 8.91 -9.07
N ASN A 46 0.56 9.33 -8.40
CA ASN A 46 0.45 10.34 -7.36
C ASN A 46 -0.08 11.67 -7.95
N LEU A 47 0.39 12.08 -9.12
CA LEU A 47 -0.05 13.33 -9.74
C LEU A 47 -1.51 13.29 -10.19
N MET A 48 -1.93 12.21 -10.85
CA MET A 48 -3.29 12.09 -11.42
C MET A 48 -4.33 11.66 -10.39
N VAL A 49 -4.04 10.62 -9.62
CA VAL A 49 -5.01 10.04 -8.67
C VAL A 49 -5.00 10.85 -7.39
N HIS A 50 -3.85 11.03 -6.75
CA HIS A 50 -3.77 11.78 -5.50
C HIS A 50 -4.15 13.23 -5.73
N GLY A 51 -3.60 13.88 -6.76
CA GLY A 51 -3.91 15.29 -7.05
C GLY A 51 -5.40 15.53 -7.26
N ASN A 52 -6.07 14.68 -8.05
CA ASN A 52 -7.46 14.91 -8.40
C ASN A 52 -8.45 14.46 -7.30
N LEU A 53 -8.25 13.28 -6.71
CA LEU A 53 -9.16 12.77 -5.69
C LEU A 53 -8.98 13.47 -4.35
N VAL A 54 -7.75 13.65 -3.88
CA VAL A 54 -7.50 14.12 -2.51
C VAL A 54 -7.66 15.63 -2.37
N LEU A 55 -7.45 16.43 -3.42
CA LEU A 55 -7.71 17.88 -3.33
C LEU A 55 -9.22 18.20 -3.35
N ALA A 56 -10.06 17.34 -3.94
CA ALA A 56 -11.51 17.52 -3.91
C ALA A 56 -12.13 17.23 -2.52
N VAL A 57 -11.54 16.29 -1.77
CA VAL A 57 -11.98 15.90 -0.42
C VAL A 57 -12.13 17.09 0.55
N PRO A 58 -11.09 17.90 0.84
CA PRO A 58 -11.19 19.01 1.78
C PRO A 58 -12.22 20.05 1.34
N ALA A 59 -12.38 20.29 0.03
CA ALA A 59 -13.41 21.20 -0.47
C ALA A 59 -14.83 20.73 -0.11
N VAL A 60 -15.10 19.42 -0.29
CA VAL A 60 -16.39 18.82 0.10
C VAL A 60 -16.60 18.87 1.61
N LEU A 61 -15.58 18.51 2.41
CA LEU A 61 -15.70 18.52 3.86
C LEU A 61 -15.92 19.94 4.43
N ILE A 62 -15.16 20.93 3.96
CA ILE A 62 -15.26 22.31 4.46
C ILE A 62 -16.61 22.91 4.07
N TYR A 63 -17.05 22.70 2.82
CA TYR A 63 -18.27 23.33 2.31
C TYR A 63 -19.56 22.68 2.86
N TYR A 64 -19.63 21.34 2.89
CA TYR A 64 -20.86 20.64 3.28
C TYR A 64 -20.92 20.27 4.76
N TYR A 65 -19.78 19.99 5.38
CA TYR A 65 -19.71 19.48 6.77
C TYR A 65 -19.09 20.49 7.74
N HIS A 66 -18.87 21.74 7.31
CA HIS A 66 -18.29 22.82 8.12
C HIS A 66 -16.96 22.42 8.78
N ALA A 67 -16.21 21.55 8.11
CA ALA A 67 -14.97 21.02 8.65
C ALA A 67 -13.90 22.14 8.76
N PRO A 68 -12.99 22.07 9.75
CA PRO A 68 -11.99 23.11 9.96
C PRO A 68 -11.02 23.20 8.78
N VAL A 69 -10.64 24.43 8.42
CA VAL A 69 -9.70 24.74 7.32
C VAL A 69 -8.34 24.02 7.47
N ILE A 70 -7.97 23.61 8.68
CA ILE A 70 -6.74 22.84 8.96
C ILE A 70 -6.66 21.56 8.11
N ILE A 71 -7.80 20.95 7.76
CA ILE A 71 -7.87 19.74 6.92
C ILE A 71 -7.30 20.00 5.51
N LEU A 72 -7.50 21.20 4.97
CA LEU A 72 -6.86 21.62 3.73
C LEU A 72 -5.34 21.61 3.87
N GLY A 73 -4.81 22.13 4.97
CA GLY A 73 -3.37 22.13 5.24
C GLY A 73 -2.79 20.70 5.28
N ILE A 74 -3.48 19.78 5.97
CA ILE A 74 -3.06 18.38 6.08
C ILE A 74 -3.03 17.71 4.71
N THR A 75 -4.08 17.87 3.90
CA THR A 75 -4.17 17.27 2.56
C THR A 75 -3.15 17.85 1.58
N VAL A 76 -2.93 19.17 1.61
CA VAL A 76 -1.92 19.84 0.79
C VAL A 76 -0.50 19.36 1.16
N ILE A 77 -0.17 19.30 2.45
CA ILE A 77 1.14 18.81 2.91
C ILE A 77 1.34 17.34 2.54
N GLY A 78 0.32 16.50 2.70
CA GLY A 78 0.37 15.08 2.31
C GLY A 78 0.60 14.89 0.80
N PHE A 79 -0.13 15.64 -0.02
CA PHE A 79 0.00 15.59 -1.47
C PHE A 79 1.36 16.11 -1.96
N PHE A 80 1.71 17.35 -1.62
CA PHE A 80 2.96 17.96 -2.08
C PHE A 80 4.18 17.31 -1.43
N GLY A 81 4.10 16.88 -0.18
CA GLY A 81 5.18 16.15 0.49
C GLY A 81 5.50 14.84 -0.24
N ASN A 82 4.48 14.09 -0.65
CA ASN A 82 4.68 12.87 -1.43
C ASN A 82 5.19 13.17 -2.85
N LEU A 83 4.68 14.23 -3.48
CA LEU A 83 5.10 14.64 -4.82
C LEU A 83 6.59 15.05 -4.83
N VAL A 84 7.00 15.87 -3.86
CA VAL A 84 8.40 16.28 -3.65
C VAL A 84 9.28 15.07 -3.32
N ALA A 85 8.84 14.16 -2.44
CA ALA A 85 9.60 12.95 -2.13
C ALA A 85 9.85 12.08 -3.37
N ASN A 86 8.84 11.94 -4.24
CA ASN A 86 9.01 11.23 -5.51
C ASN A 86 9.99 11.95 -6.46
N MET A 87 9.92 13.28 -6.56
CA MET A 87 10.79 14.07 -7.46
C MET A 87 12.23 14.19 -6.95
N CYS A 88 12.44 14.16 -5.63
CA CYS A 88 13.76 14.24 -5.00
C CYS A 88 14.52 12.89 -5.02
N GLY A 89 13.96 11.86 -5.67
CA GLY A 89 14.58 10.54 -5.78
C GLY A 89 14.47 9.70 -4.50
N ALA A 90 13.47 9.94 -3.64
CA ALA A 90 13.24 9.07 -2.50
C ALA A 90 12.93 7.63 -2.97
N GLY A 91 13.39 6.65 -2.19
CA GLY A 91 13.21 5.24 -2.53
C GLY A 91 11.74 4.84 -2.63
N ILE A 92 11.43 3.87 -3.49
CA ILE A 92 10.05 3.41 -3.79
C ILE A 92 9.24 3.04 -2.54
N ARG A 93 9.92 2.54 -1.51
CA ARG A 93 9.28 2.16 -0.25
C ARG A 93 8.67 3.37 0.44
N VAL A 94 9.41 4.49 0.47
CA VAL A 94 9.00 5.76 1.07
C VAL A 94 7.84 6.36 0.29
N THR A 95 7.95 6.38 -1.05
CA THR A 95 6.94 6.97 -1.91
C THR A 95 5.61 6.21 -1.88
N LEU A 96 5.64 4.87 -1.90
CA LEU A 96 4.44 4.06 -1.69
C LEU A 96 3.87 4.24 -0.29
N THR A 97 4.71 4.22 0.77
CA THR A 97 4.18 4.41 2.13
C THR A 97 3.54 5.78 2.29
N ALA A 98 4.14 6.84 1.76
CA ALA A 98 3.61 8.19 1.83
C ALA A 98 2.31 8.32 1.02
N PHE A 99 2.23 7.67 -0.14
CA PHE A 99 1.00 7.60 -0.94
C PHE A 99 -0.14 6.93 -0.16
N PHE A 100 0.07 5.71 0.34
CA PHE A 100 -0.96 4.98 1.06
C PHE A 100 -1.32 5.64 2.40
N ALA A 101 -0.35 6.20 3.11
CA ALA A 101 -0.60 6.91 4.36
C ALA A 101 -1.47 8.15 4.13
N SER A 102 -1.15 8.97 3.13
CA SER A 102 -1.96 10.15 2.79
C SER A 102 -3.36 9.76 2.30
N LEU A 103 -3.48 8.69 1.50
CA LEU A 103 -4.77 8.16 1.07
C LEU A 103 -5.62 7.72 2.27
N LEU A 104 -5.03 7.00 3.23
CA LEU A 104 -5.70 6.57 4.45
C LEU A 104 -6.14 7.76 5.31
N ILE A 105 -5.30 8.78 5.46
CA ILE A 105 -5.65 10.00 6.20
C ILE A 105 -6.87 10.67 5.56
N ASN A 106 -6.91 10.78 4.23
CA ASN A 106 -8.06 11.34 3.51
C ASN A 106 -9.34 10.53 3.67
N MET A 107 -9.23 9.20 3.61
CA MET A 107 -10.37 8.32 3.86
C MET A 107 -10.86 8.40 5.30
N ALA A 108 -9.95 8.47 6.27
CA ALA A 108 -10.29 8.64 7.67
C ALA A 108 -10.99 9.98 7.92
N MET A 109 -10.52 11.08 7.31
CA MET A 109 -11.20 12.37 7.41
C MET A 109 -12.61 12.32 6.82
N LEU A 110 -12.79 11.72 5.64
CA LEU A 110 -14.13 11.53 5.08
C LEU A 110 -15.03 10.75 6.04
N LEU A 111 -14.56 9.65 6.62
CA LEU A 111 -15.33 8.87 7.57
C LEU A 111 -15.71 9.66 8.84
N ILE A 112 -14.79 10.47 9.38
CA ILE A 112 -15.02 11.23 10.61
C ILE A 112 -16.04 12.36 10.42
N PHE A 113 -16.07 12.99 9.25
CA PHE A 113 -16.96 14.14 9.01
C PHE A 113 -18.29 13.76 8.37
N ILE A 114 -18.35 12.65 7.63
CA ILE A 114 -19.59 12.18 7.00
C ILE A 114 -20.47 11.40 7.99
N LEU A 115 -19.85 10.61 8.88
CA LEU A 115 -20.55 9.79 9.87
C LEU A 115 -20.89 10.59 11.13
#